data_AF-A0A2N6LEY0-F1
#
_entry.id   AF-A0A2N6LEY0-F1
#
_cell.length_a   1.000
_cell.length_b   1.000
_cell.length_c   1.000
_cell.angle_alpha   90.00
_cell.angle_beta   90.00
_cell.angle_gamma   90.00
#
_symmetry.space_group_name_H-M   'P 1'
#
loop_
_entity.id
_entity.type
_entity.pdbx_description
1 polymer ?
#
loop_
_entity_poly.entity_id
_entity_poly.type
_entity_poly.pdbx_seq_one_letter_code
_entity_poly.pdbx_strand_id
1 'polypeptide(L)' 'MLYKSNQDLPVEIRTRLSEAYQDIYRAAYNSAIHWYGEATKAHQVALSAVKMQSAMHKSSVV' A
#
# COMPACT_ATOMS: atom_id res chain seq x y z
N MET A 1 8.87 -11.59 0.72
CA MET A 1 9.42 -10.94 1.93
C MET A 1 8.44 -9.88 2.41
N LEU A 2 8.27 -9.74 3.73
CA LEU A 2 7.47 -8.68 4.35
C LEU A 2 8.28 -7.39 4.39
N TYR A 3 7.61 -6.26 4.17
CA TYR A 3 8.21 -4.93 4.31
C TYR A 3 8.24 -4.51 5.77
N LYS A 4 9.42 -4.21 6.33
CA LYS A 4 9.56 -3.82 7.75
C LYS A 4 9.36 -2.32 7.93
N SER A 5 9.90 -1.54 7.00
CA SER A 5 9.81 -0.08 6.93
C SER A 5 9.35 0.38 5.54
N ASN A 6 8.88 1.62 5.45
CA ASN A 6 8.55 2.25 4.17
C ASN A 6 9.78 2.36 3.26
N GLN A 7 11.01 2.37 3.83
CA GLN A 7 12.25 2.33 3.05
C GLN A 7 12.48 1.00 2.31
N ASP A 8 11.84 -0.08 2.75
CA ASP A 8 11.91 -1.39 2.09
C ASP A 8 10.96 -1.50 0.89
N LEU A 9 10.05 -0.51 0.72
CA LEU A 9 9.09 -0.52 -0.38
C LEU A 9 9.80 -0.33 -1.74
N PRO A 10 9.20 -0.86 -2.83
CA PRO A 10 9.72 -0.64 -4.17
C PRO A 10 9.88 0.86 -4.46
N VAL A 11 10.93 1.24 -5.17
CA VAL A 11 11.26 2.65 -5.39
C VAL A 11 10.11 3.42 -6.06
N GLU A 12 9.38 2.75 -6.93
CA GLU A 12 8.20 3.30 -7.61
C GLU A 12 7.07 3.65 -6.63
N ILE A 13 6.92 2.87 -5.55
CA ILE A 13 5.92 3.14 -4.51
C ILE A 13 6.38 4.30 -3.64
N ARG A 14 7.66 4.32 -3.23
CA ARG A 14 8.23 5.39 -2.41
C ARG A 14 8.19 6.76 -3.08
N THR A 15 8.36 6.79 -4.40
CA THR A 15 8.37 8.05 -5.18
C THR A 15 6.98 8.54 -5.56
N ARG A 16 5.99 7.65 -5.66
CA ARG A 16 4.61 8.00 -6.08
C ARG A 16 3.67 8.29 -4.91
N LEU A 17 3.93 7.71 -3.73
CA LEU A 17 3.04 7.80 -2.58
C LEU A 17 3.64 8.71 -1.50
N SER A 18 2.80 9.49 -0.83
CA SER A 18 3.18 10.15 0.43
C SER A 18 3.42 9.12 1.54
N GLU A 19 4.12 9.51 2.61
CA GLU A 19 4.47 8.62 3.71
C GLU A 19 3.24 7.90 4.33
N ALA A 20 2.15 8.63 4.53
CA ALA A 20 0.89 8.05 5.03
C ALA A 20 0.31 6.96 4.10
N TYR A 21 0.38 7.16 2.77
CA TYR A 21 -0.07 6.15 1.81
C TYR A 21 0.93 4.99 1.69
N GLN A 22 2.23 5.22 1.92
CA GLN A 22 3.22 4.16 2.03
C GLN A 22 2.95 3.24 3.21
N ASP A 23 2.55 3.78 4.37
CA ASP A 23 2.18 2.96 5.53
C ASP A 23 0.96 2.07 5.27
N ILE A 24 -0.07 2.62 4.63
CA ILE A 24 -1.26 1.87 4.21
C ILE A 24 -0.87 0.76 3.23
N TYR A 25 -0.06 1.11 2.23
CA TYR A 25 0.43 0.15 1.25
C TYR A 25 1.20 -0.99 1.92
N ARG A 26 2.14 -0.65 2.83
CA ARG A 26 2.96 -1.61 3.56
C ARG A 26 2.11 -2.56 4.39
N ALA A 27 1.16 -2.03 5.16
CA ALA A 27 0.28 -2.83 6.00
C ALA A 27 -0.60 -3.78 5.15
N ALA A 28 -1.20 -3.26 4.08
CA ALA A 28 -2.05 -4.04 3.18
C ALA A 28 -1.26 -5.12 2.43
N TYR A 29 -0.06 -4.80 1.94
CA TYR A 29 0.82 -5.78 1.29
C TYR A 29 1.21 -6.90 2.24
N ASN A 30 1.66 -6.55 3.46
CA ASN A 30 2.09 -7.52 4.46
C ASN A 30 0.95 -8.45 4.90
N SER A 31 -0.27 -7.92 4.99
CA SER A 31 -1.46 -8.74 5.23
C SER A 31 -1.74 -9.65 4.03
N ALA A 32 -1.77 -9.10 2.82
CA ALA A 32 -2.12 -9.85 1.62
C ALA A 32 -1.10 -10.95 1.29
N ILE A 33 0.20 -10.71 1.47
CA ILE A 33 1.23 -11.73 1.22
C ILE A 33 1.14 -12.87 2.24
N HIS A 34 0.71 -12.60 3.47
CA HIS A 34 0.47 -13.63 4.48
C HIS A 34 -0.68 -14.56 4.08
N TRP A 35 -1.76 -14.02 3.53
CA TRP A 35 -2.94 -14.81 3.13
C TRP A 35 -2.82 -15.49 1.77
N TYR A 36 -2.30 -14.77 0.77
CA TYR A 36 -2.30 -15.24 -0.62
C TYR A 36 -0.99 -15.92 -1.03
N GLY A 37 0.11 -15.67 -0.33
CA GLY A 37 1.44 -16.19 -0.70
C GLY A 37 2.00 -15.67 -2.03
N GLU A 38 1.27 -14.78 -2.72
CA GLU A 38 1.58 -14.30 -4.07
C GLU A 38 1.84 -12.78 -4.05
N ALA A 39 3.07 -12.39 -4.40
CA ALA A 39 3.51 -11.00 -4.37
C ALA A 39 2.69 -10.09 -5.33
N THR A 40 2.38 -10.59 -6.53
CA THR A 40 1.60 -9.84 -7.51
C THR A 40 0.21 -9.48 -6.98
N LYS A 41 -0.52 -10.45 -6.41
CA LYS A 41 -1.79 -10.18 -5.73
C LYS A 41 -1.63 -9.24 -4.54
N ALA A 42 -0.59 -9.42 -3.72
CA ALA A 42 -0.37 -8.56 -2.57
C ALA A 42 -0.15 -7.09 -2.98
N HIS A 43 0.56 -6.85 -4.09
CA HIS A 43 0.71 -5.52 -4.68
C HIS A 43 -0.63 -4.93 -5.16
N GLN A 44 -1.44 -5.72 -5.85
CA GLN A 44 -2.76 -5.28 -6.32
C GLN A 44 -3.68 -4.89 -5.15
N VAL A 45 -3.70 -5.69 -4.09
CA VAL A 45 -4.46 -5.41 -2.87
C VAL A 45 -3.97 -4.13 -2.20
N ALA A 46 -2.65 -3.97 -2.06
CA ALA A 46 -2.06 -2.78 -1.45
C ALA A 46 -2.36 -1.49 -2.24
N LEU A 47 -2.26 -1.52 -3.57
CA LEU A 47 -2.63 -0.40 -4.43
C LEU A 47 -4.11 -0.05 -4.33
N SER A 48 -4.97 -1.07 -4.24
CA SER A 48 -6.42 -0.86 -4.08
C SER A 48 -6.74 -0.19 -2.75
N ALA A 49 -6.09 -0.60 -1.65
CA ALA A 49 -6.25 0.03 -0.35
C ALA A 49 -5.86 1.52 -0.36
N VAL A 50 -4.72 1.86 -0.99
CA VAL A 50 -4.28 3.25 -1.16
C VAL A 50 -5.28 4.05 -2.00
N LYS A 51 -5.80 3.47 -3.09
CA LYS A 51 -6.79 4.12 -3.95
C LYS A 51 -8.10 4.41 -3.21
N MET A 52 -8.58 3.46 -2.39
CA MET A 52 -9.77 3.66 -1.57
C MET A 52 -9.56 4.78 -0.56
N GLN A 53 -8.41 4.80 0.13
CA GLN A 53 -8.15 5.79 1.16
C GLN A 53 -7.95 7.20 0.59
N SER A 54 -7.30 7.31 -0.57
CA SER A 54 -7.18 8.59 -1.28
C SER A 54 -8.52 9.11 -1.80
N ALA A 55 -9.39 8.23 -2.31
CA ALA A 55 -10.74 8.61 -2.70
C ALA A 55 -11.57 9.10 -1.50
N MET A 56 -11.49 8.40 -0.36
CA MET A 56 -12.21 8.80 0.86
C MET A 56 -11.72 10.15 1.41
N HIS A 57 -10.41 10.39 1.40
CA HIS A 57 -9.85 11.68 1.79
C HIS A 57 -10.28 12.81 0.85
N LYS A 58 -10.35 12.56 -0.47
CA LYS A 58 -10.85 13.53 -1.45
C LYS A 58 -12.33 13.86 -1.24
N SER A 59 -13.15 12.88 -0.88
CA SER A 59 -14.57 13.07 -0.61
C SER A 59 -14.87 13.77 0.72
N SER A 60 -13.93 13.76 1.68
CA SER A 60 -14.08 14.45 2.97
C SER A 60 -13.82 15.96 2.90
N VAL A 61 -13.33 16.47 1.76
CA VAL A 61 -12.96 17.87 1.53
C VAL A 61 -13.97 18.57 0.59
N VAL A 62 -15.21 18.04 0.50
CA VAL A 62 -16.31 18.65 -0.27
C VAL A 62 -17.47 19.05 0.62
#